data_AF-A0A2S0NHE1-F1
#
_entry.id   AF-A0A2S0NHE1-F1
#
_cell.length_a   1.000
_cell.length_b   1.000
_cell.length_c   1.000
_cell.angle_alpha   90.00
_cell.angle_beta   90.00
_cell.angle_gamma   90.00
#
_symmetry.space_group_name_H-M   'P 1'
#
loop_
_entity.id
_entity.type
_entity.pdbx_description
1 polymer ?
#
loop_
_entity_poly.entity_id
_entity_poly.type
_entity_poly.pdbx_seq_one_letter_code
_entity_poly.pdbx_strand_id
1 'polypeptide(L)'
;MPRSETQEGTLARIHPGQMAALLRNRGLEAEVVTENNRTRIRTEIGNRRTSVHFYACNDGGCQSIQYRALFRRHERFTLAFVNAWNYEKRFAKAYLDREGGLVLEWDVDLDGGVTVGFVAESVATFQTMLTAFDRFTPRDDGPVAPDPGNAGRSLSPGAPDAGRSPTPGRPPAGPGPQPSGKGSTGDAPGERRI
;
A
#
# COMPACT_ATOMS: atom_id res chain seq x y z
N MET A 1 -40.82 -22.58 10.75
CA MET A 1 -40.40 -22.29 9.37
C MET A 1 -38.88 -22.31 9.33
N PRO A 2 -38.22 -23.29 8.69
CA PRO A 2 -36.79 -23.19 8.43
C PRO A 2 -36.59 -22.14 7.33
N ARG A 3 -35.66 -21.21 7.52
CA ARG A 3 -35.26 -20.29 6.43
C ARG A 3 -34.50 -21.13 5.41
N SER A 4 -34.91 -21.10 4.15
CA SER A 4 -34.16 -21.69 3.05
C SER A 4 -32.74 -21.13 3.05
N GLU A 5 -31.74 -21.99 3.21
CA GLU A 5 -30.34 -21.66 2.94
C GLU A 5 -30.21 -21.43 1.44
N THR A 6 -30.11 -20.17 1.03
CA THR A 6 -29.65 -19.84 -0.32
C THR A 6 -28.22 -20.36 -0.43
N GLN A 7 -27.95 -21.31 -1.34
CA GLN A 7 -26.58 -21.67 -1.71
C GLN A 7 -25.89 -20.43 -2.29
N GLU A 8 -25.14 -19.71 -1.47
CA GLU A 8 -24.22 -18.68 -1.97
C GLU A 8 -23.12 -19.38 -2.76
N GLY A 9 -23.01 -19.06 -4.06
CA GLY A 9 -21.95 -19.57 -4.90
C GLY A 9 -20.56 -19.18 -4.36
N THR A 10 -19.60 -20.07 -4.51
CA THR A 10 -18.19 -19.82 -4.18
C THR A 10 -17.52 -18.97 -5.26
N LEU A 11 -16.70 -18.03 -4.84
CA LEU A 11 -15.93 -17.08 -5.61
C LEU A 11 -14.44 -17.31 -5.35
N ALA A 12 -13.66 -17.68 -6.37
CA ALA A 12 -12.20 -17.82 -6.24
C ALA A 12 -11.44 -16.58 -6.75
N ARG A 13 -12.11 -15.68 -7.47
CA ARG A 13 -11.54 -14.49 -8.10
C ARG A 13 -12.53 -13.35 -8.06
N ILE A 14 -12.04 -12.12 -7.87
CA ILE A 14 -12.88 -10.92 -7.88
C ILE A 14 -12.38 -9.89 -8.90
N HIS A 15 -13.30 -9.30 -9.67
CA HIS A 15 -12.99 -8.13 -10.49
C HIS A 15 -13.07 -6.84 -9.67
N PRO A 16 -12.26 -5.80 -10.01
CA PRO A 16 -12.33 -4.50 -9.33
C PRO A 16 -13.74 -3.89 -9.30
N GLY A 17 -14.51 -4.03 -10.38
CA GLY A 17 -15.90 -3.56 -10.42
C GLY A 17 -16.82 -4.27 -9.42
N GLN A 18 -16.64 -5.58 -9.22
CA GLN A 18 -17.41 -6.35 -8.23
C GLN A 18 -17.04 -5.93 -6.80
N MET A 19 -15.75 -5.76 -6.51
CA MET A 19 -15.31 -5.27 -5.20
C MET A 19 -15.80 -3.85 -4.92
N ALA A 20 -15.80 -2.97 -5.92
CA ALA A 20 -16.35 -1.62 -5.79
C ALA A 20 -17.86 -1.64 -5.51
N ALA A 21 -18.61 -2.51 -6.17
CA ALA A 21 -20.03 -2.71 -5.88
C ALA A 21 -20.26 -3.21 -4.45
N LEU A 22 -19.44 -4.15 -3.95
CA LEU A 22 -19.51 -4.62 -2.56
C LEU A 22 -19.26 -3.50 -1.55
N LEU A 23 -18.28 -2.63 -1.79
CA LEU A 23 -18.02 -1.45 -0.94
C LEU A 23 -19.21 -0.48 -0.94
N ARG A 24 -19.74 -0.15 -2.12
CA ARG A 24 -20.90 0.76 -2.27
C ARG A 24 -22.16 0.22 -1.62
N ASN A 25 -22.42 -1.09 -1.73
CA ASN A 25 -23.55 -1.74 -1.07
C ASN A 25 -23.46 -1.65 0.47
N ARG A 26 -22.26 -1.41 1.02
CA ARG A 26 -22.03 -1.15 2.44
C ARG A 26 -22.04 0.33 2.80
N GLY A 27 -22.42 1.21 1.86
CA GLY A 27 -22.49 2.65 2.06
C GLY A 27 -21.13 3.37 1.96
N LEU A 28 -20.10 2.71 1.41
CA LEU A 28 -18.78 3.31 1.25
C LEU A 28 -18.61 3.89 -0.16
N GLU A 29 -17.95 5.04 -0.25
CA GLU A 29 -17.47 5.56 -1.52
C GLU A 29 -16.41 4.61 -2.11
N ALA A 30 -16.50 4.31 -3.40
CA ALA A 30 -15.53 3.42 -4.05
C ALA A 30 -15.26 3.89 -5.48
N GLU A 31 -14.08 4.47 -5.69
CA GLU A 31 -13.59 4.92 -6.99
C GLU A 31 -12.60 3.89 -7.54
N VAL A 32 -12.90 3.31 -8.71
CA VAL A 32 -11.93 2.43 -9.40
C VAL A 32 -10.96 3.31 -10.18
N VAL A 33 -9.67 3.24 -9.83
CA VAL A 33 -8.61 4.03 -10.43
C VAL A 33 -7.59 3.11 -11.08
N THR A 34 -7.20 3.42 -12.32
CA THR A 34 -6.15 2.69 -13.05
C THR A 34 -5.04 3.65 -13.42
N GLU A 35 -3.85 3.42 -12.90
CA GLU A 35 -2.66 4.25 -13.10
C GLU A 35 -1.45 3.34 -13.34
N ASN A 36 -0.63 3.64 -14.34
CA ASN A 36 0.59 2.87 -14.66
C ASN A 36 0.32 1.34 -14.76
N ASN A 37 -0.77 0.97 -15.44
CA ASN A 37 -1.25 -0.41 -15.59
C ASN A 37 -1.55 -1.14 -14.26
N ARG A 38 -1.80 -0.40 -13.18
CA ARG A 38 -2.23 -0.94 -11.89
C ARG A 38 -3.59 -0.38 -11.52
N THR A 39 -4.55 -1.27 -11.33
CA THR A 39 -5.90 -0.92 -10.87
C THR A 39 -5.99 -1.07 -9.36
N ARG A 40 -6.64 -0.11 -8.72
CA ARG A 40 -6.98 -0.12 -7.29
C ARG A 40 -8.34 0.53 -7.09
N ILE A 41 -8.97 0.30 -5.94
CA ILE A 41 -10.10 1.10 -5.49
C ILE A 41 -9.58 2.12 -4.48
N ARG A 42 -9.97 3.39 -4.61
CA ARG A 42 -9.86 4.38 -3.55
C ARG A 42 -11.19 4.47 -2.82
N THR A 43 -11.15 4.42 -1.50
CA THR A 43 -12.32 4.43 -0.63
C THR A 43 -11.98 5.15 0.68
N GLU A 44 -12.99 5.41 1.49
CA GLU A 44 -12.85 5.87 2.86
C GLU A 44 -13.54 4.87 3.76
N ILE A 45 -12.81 4.33 4.74
CA ILE A 45 -13.35 3.41 5.74
C ILE A 45 -13.15 4.07 7.10
N GLY A 46 -14.25 4.28 7.84
CA GLY A 46 -14.22 5.19 8.98
C GLY A 46 -13.92 6.61 8.49
N ASN A 47 -12.82 7.21 8.99
CA ASN A 47 -12.33 8.53 8.55
C ASN A 47 -10.94 8.43 7.91
N ARG A 48 -10.62 7.27 7.33
CA ARG A 48 -9.29 6.95 6.81
C ARG A 48 -9.34 6.62 5.33
N ARG A 49 -8.55 7.39 4.57
CA ARG A 49 -8.27 7.09 3.16
C ARG A 49 -7.64 5.70 3.07
N THR A 50 -8.36 4.83 2.40
CA THR A 50 -8.00 3.43 2.23
C THR A 50 -7.98 3.10 0.75
N SER A 51 -7.06 2.24 0.34
CA SER A 51 -7.07 1.65 -0.99
C SER A 51 -7.22 0.13 -0.94
N VAL A 52 -7.92 -0.42 -1.92
CA VAL A 52 -7.98 -1.86 -2.18
C VAL A 52 -7.16 -2.16 -3.42
N HIS A 53 -6.10 -2.94 -3.24
CA HIS A 53 -5.23 -3.41 -4.32
C HIS A 53 -5.58 -4.84 -4.71
N PHE A 54 -5.27 -5.23 -5.94
CA PHE A 54 -5.63 -6.53 -6.51
C PHE A 54 -4.38 -7.27 -6.99
N TYR A 55 -4.32 -8.57 -6.71
CA TYR A 55 -3.15 -9.40 -6.99
C TYR A 55 -3.54 -10.74 -7.61
N ALA A 56 -2.56 -11.41 -8.22
CA ALA A 56 -2.73 -12.68 -8.92
C ALA A 56 -3.89 -12.65 -9.94
N CYS A 57 -3.95 -11.56 -10.71
CA CYS A 57 -5.02 -11.29 -11.66
C CYS A 57 -4.82 -12.01 -13.00
N ASN A 58 -5.94 -12.43 -13.60
CA ASN A 58 -6.05 -12.85 -14.98
C ASN A 58 -7.40 -12.34 -15.56
N ASP A 59 -7.77 -12.81 -16.75
CA ASP A 59 -9.02 -12.40 -17.42
C ASP A 59 -10.29 -12.69 -16.61
N GLY A 60 -10.25 -13.65 -15.68
CA GLY A 60 -11.34 -13.99 -14.77
C GLY A 60 -11.32 -13.25 -13.43
N GLY A 61 -10.44 -12.27 -13.25
CA GLY A 61 -10.30 -11.50 -12.02
C GLY A 61 -9.09 -11.90 -11.16
N CYS A 62 -9.08 -11.45 -9.91
CA CYS A 62 -7.92 -11.49 -9.03
C CYS A 62 -8.15 -12.43 -7.84
N GLN A 63 -7.17 -13.28 -7.52
CA GLN A 63 -7.28 -14.28 -6.44
C GLN A 63 -7.05 -13.68 -5.04
N SER A 64 -6.51 -12.47 -4.94
CA SER A 64 -6.36 -11.82 -3.64
C SER A 64 -6.52 -10.32 -3.75
N ILE A 65 -6.96 -9.74 -2.64
CA ILE A 65 -7.08 -8.30 -2.45
C ILE A 65 -6.27 -7.87 -1.24
N GLN A 66 -5.85 -6.62 -1.21
CA GLN A 66 -5.17 -6.02 -0.06
C GLN A 66 -5.82 -4.71 0.30
N TYR A 67 -6.24 -4.57 1.54
CA TYR A 67 -6.63 -3.30 2.13
C TYR A 67 -5.39 -2.58 2.63
N ARG A 68 -5.25 -1.28 2.32
CA ARG A 68 -4.12 -0.46 2.77
C ARG A 68 -4.61 0.90 3.22
N ALA A 69 -4.30 1.29 4.45
CA ALA A 69 -4.54 2.62 5.00
C ALA A 69 -3.21 3.30 5.32
N LEU A 70 -3.08 4.57 4.93
CA LEU A 70 -1.87 5.36 5.10
C LEU A 70 -2.07 6.40 6.21
N PHE A 71 -1.06 6.53 7.06
CA PHE A 71 -1.02 7.48 8.17
C PHE A 71 0.10 8.47 7.94
N ARG A 72 -0.12 9.73 8.36
CA ARG A 72 0.93 10.75 8.25
C ARG A 72 2.10 10.39 9.13
N ARG A 73 3.29 10.76 8.70
CA ARG A 73 4.50 10.59 9.52
C ARG A 73 4.33 11.25 10.88
N HIS A 74 4.74 10.56 11.94
CA HIS A 74 4.74 11.05 13.31
C HIS A 74 5.99 10.53 14.02
N GLU A 75 6.62 11.32 14.89
CA GLU A 75 7.86 10.95 15.59
C GLU A 75 7.73 9.69 16.46
N ARG A 76 6.53 9.44 16.99
CA ARG A 76 6.19 8.24 17.77
C ARG A 76 6.14 6.95 16.95
N PHE A 77 6.07 7.04 15.62
CA PHE A 77 6.01 5.87 14.74
C PHE A 77 7.41 5.28 14.57
N THR A 78 7.74 4.36 15.47
CA THR A 78 9.01 3.62 15.50
C THR A 78 8.78 2.14 15.17
N LEU A 79 9.85 1.40 14.89
CA LEU A 79 9.75 -0.06 14.72
C LEU A 79 9.21 -0.76 15.98
N ALA A 80 9.54 -0.25 17.18
CA ALA A 80 9.00 -0.78 18.43
C ALA A 80 7.48 -0.55 18.54
N PHE A 81 6.99 0.63 18.13
CA PHE A 81 5.55 0.93 18.08
C PHE A 81 4.82 -0.03 17.14
N VAL A 82 5.35 -0.24 15.93
CA VAL A 82 4.80 -1.17 14.95
C VAL A 82 4.82 -2.61 15.47
N ASN A 83 5.92 -3.04 16.08
CA ASN A 83 6.05 -4.40 16.60
C ASN A 83 5.06 -4.67 17.74
N ALA A 84 4.80 -3.68 18.61
CA ALA A 84 3.79 -3.81 19.66
C ALA A 84 2.38 -4.08 19.08
N TRP A 85 2.01 -3.36 18.00
CA TRP A 85 0.76 -3.65 17.29
C TRP A 85 0.73 -5.08 16.73
N ASN A 86 1.77 -5.46 15.96
CA ASN A 86 1.82 -6.76 15.28
C ASN A 86 1.90 -7.94 16.26
N TYR A 87 2.42 -7.72 17.48
CA TYR A 87 2.45 -8.72 18.54
C TYR A 87 1.06 -8.97 19.14
N GLU A 88 0.27 -7.91 19.33
CA GLU A 88 -1.04 -8.00 19.99
C GLU A 88 -2.20 -8.31 19.03
N LYS A 89 -2.08 -7.90 17.76
CA LYS A 89 -3.18 -7.96 16.80
C LYS A 89 -2.95 -9.06 15.79
N ARG A 90 -3.99 -9.87 15.61
CA ARG A 90 -3.97 -11.02 14.71
C ARG A 90 -4.19 -10.62 13.24
N PHE A 91 -5.08 -9.66 13.00
CA PHE A 91 -5.48 -9.25 11.66
C PHE A 91 -4.95 -7.86 11.37
N ALA A 92 -4.56 -7.62 10.11
CA ALA A 92 -3.85 -6.42 9.65
C ALA A 92 -2.48 -6.18 10.31
N LYS A 93 -1.42 -6.17 9.49
CA LYS A 93 -0.07 -5.82 9.91
C LYS A 93 0.17 -4.33 9.76
N ALA A 94 0.99 -3.77 10.64
CA ALA A 94 1.53 -2.42 10.50
C ALA A 94 2.99 -2.46 10.05
N TYR A 95 3.42 -1.43 9.32
CA TYR A 95 4.83 -1.19 8.97
C TYR A 95 5.09 0.28 8.68
N LEU A 96 6.38 0.67 8.66
CA LEU A 96 6.80 1.98 8.17
C LEU A 96 7.19 1.85 6.70
N ASP A 97 6.71 2.75 5.85
CA ASP A 97 7.18 2.85 4.47
C ASP A 97 8.59 3.47 4.38
N ARG A 98 9.09 3.65 3.15
CA ARG A 98 10.45 4.14 2.91
C ARG A 98 10.65 5.58 3.39
N GLU A 99 9.56 6.33 3.48
CA GLU A 99 9.50 7.74 3.89
C GLU A 99 9.25 7.88 5.41
N GLY A 100 9.04 6.77 6.11
CA GLY A 100 8.73 6.71 7.55
C GLY A 100 7.26 6.99 7.86
N GLY A 101 6.39 6.96 6.86
CA GLY A 101 4.94 6.96 7.01
C GLY A 101 4.45 5.62 7.56
N LEU A 102 3.45 5.66 8.43
CA LEU A 102 2.88 4.45 9.02
C LEU A 102 1.80 3.89 8.09
N VAL A 103 1.83 2.57 7.88
CA VAL A 103 0.90 1.85 7.03
C VAL A 103 0.21 0.78 7.86
N LEU A 104 -1.11 0.65 7.70
CA LEU A 104 -1.87 -0.53 8.12
C LEU A 104 -2.33 -1.29 6.88
N GLU A 105 -2.06 -2.58 6.83
CA GLU A 105 -2.28 -3.41 5.64
C GLU A 105 -2.88 -4.77 6.00
N TRP A 106 -3.85 -5.25 5.22
CA TRP A 106 -4.37 -6.60 5.36
C TRP A 106 -4.64 -7.25 4.01
N ASP A 107 -3.99 -8.38 3.78
CA ASP A 107 -4.15 -9.23 2.61
C ASP A 107 -5.27 -10.26 2.84
N VAL A 108 -6.15 -10.43 1.86
CA VAL A 108 -7.25 -11.40 1.86
C VAL A 108 -7.07 -12.32 0.67
N ASP A 109 -6.86 -13.60 0.97
CA ASP A 109 -6.78 -14.66 -0.02
C ASP A 109 -8.19 -15.18 -0.36
N LEU A 110 -8.46 -15.30 -1.65
CA LEU A 110 -9.69 -15.85 -2.20
C LEU A 110 -9.43 -17.19 -2.90
N ASP A 111 -8.16 -17.62 -2.97
CA ASP A 111 -7.80 -18.88 -3.61
C ASP A 111 -8.46 -20.08 -2.91
N GLY A 112 -8.78 -21.12 -3.69
CA GLY A 112 -9.59 -22.24 -3.20
C GLY A 112 -11.10 -21.96 -3.04
N GLY A 113 -11.53 -20.70 -3.19
CA GLY A 113 -12.93 -20.31 -3.22
C GLY A 113 -13.50 -19.88 -1.86
N VAL A 114 -14.17 -18.73 -1.84
CA VAL A 114 -14.83 -18.13 -0.67
C VAL A 114 -16.25 -17.71 -1.01
N THR A 115 -17.13 -17.45 -0.04
CA THR A 115 -18.46 -16.90 -0.36
C THR A 115 -18.39 -15.40 -0.67
N VAL A 116 -19.38 -14.87 -1.38
CA VAL A 116 -19.52 -13.40 -1.52
C VAL A 116 -19.69 -12.74 -0.15
N GLY A 117 -20.40 -13.40 0.78
CA GLY A 117 -20.50 -12.99 2.17
C GLY A 117 -19.14 -12.84 2.86
N PHE A 118 -18.20 -13.76 2.63
CA PHE A 118 -16.83 -13.65 3.17
C PHE A 118 -16.11 -12.41 2.64
N VAL A 119 -16.18 -12.13 1.34
CA VAL A 119 -15.56 -10.92 0.78
C VAL A 119 -16.18 -9.66 1.38
N ALA A 120 -17.52 -9.63 1.52
CA ALA A 120 -18.21 -8.52 2.17
C ALA A 120 -17.80 -8.37 3.65
N GLU A 121 -17.63 -9.47 4.38
CA GLU A 121 -17.20 -9.48 5.78
C GLU A 121 -15.74 -9.06 5.96
N SER A 122 -14.89 -9.28 4.95
CA SER A 122 -13.52 -8.77 4.98
C SER A 122 -13.50 -7.23 5.09
N VAL A 123 -14.45 -6.51 4.51
CA VAL A 123 -14.57 -5.06 4.68
C VAL A 123 -14.80 -4.69 6.16
N ALA A 124 -15.70 -5.40 6.85
CA ALA A 124 -15.96 -5.19 8.28
C ALA A 124 -14.76 -5.57 9.16
N THR A 125 -14.06 -6.65 8.81
CA THR A 125 -12.84 -7.06 9.52
C THR A 125 -11.77 -5.98 9.41
N PHE A 126 -11.53 -5.44 8.22
CA PHE A 126 -10.58 -4.35 8.05
C PHE A 126 -11.02 -3.07 8.77
N GLN A 127 -12.29 -2.70 8.69
CA GLN A 127 -12.84 -1.55 9.43
C GLN A 127 -12.64 -1.68 10.95
N THR A 128 -12.81 -2.88 11.49
CA THR A 128 -12.57 -3.18 12.91
C THR A 128 -11.10 -3.00 13.26
N MET A 129 -10.20 -3.52 12.42
CA MET A 129 -8.77 -3.35 12.65
C MET A 129 -8.32 -1.90 12.52
N LEU A 130 -8.83 -1.17 11.54
CA LEU A 130 -8.54 0.24 11.34
C LEU A 130 -9.02 1.10 12.52
N THR A 131 -10.21 0.82 13.03
CA THR A 131 -10.75 1.49 14.24
C THR A 131 -9.89 1.20 15.47
N ALA A 132 -9.43 -0.04 15.64
CA ALA A 132 -8.52 -0.38 16.73
C ALA A 132 -7.15 0.31 16.56
N PHE A 133 -6.66 0.42 15.33
CA PHE A 133 -5.39 1.06 15.03
C PHE A 133 -5.46 2.57 15.26
N ASP A 134 -6.57 3.21 14.90
CA ASP A 134 -6.81 4.64 15.18
C ASP A 134 -6.74 4.98 16.67
N ARG A 135 -7.19 4.08 17.53
CA ARG A 135 -7.06 4.24 18.99
C ARG A 135 -5.64 3.97 19.49
N PHE A 136 -4.88 3.15 18.77
CA PHE A 136 -3.50 2.82 19.08
C PHE A 136 -2.54 3.93 18.65
N THR A 137 -2.87 4.66 17.59
CA THR A 137 -2.08 5.78 17.06
C THR A 137 -2.39 7.11 17.77
N PRO A 138 -1.43 8.05 17.87
CA PRO A 138 -1.71 9.43 18.21
C PRO A 138 -2.75 10.03 17.24
N ARG A 139 -3.54 10.99 17.69
CA ARG A 139 -4.52 11.67 16.83
C ARG A 139 -3.80 12.57 15.82
N ASP A 140 -4.38 12.67 14.63
CA ASP A 140 -3.92 13.57 13.57
C ASP A 140 -4.38 15.01 13.85
N ASP A 141 -3.88 15.62 14.92
CA ASP A 141 -4.24 16.99 15.31
C ASP A 141 -3.47 18.05 14.50
N GLY A 142 -2.72 17.63 13.47
CA GLY A 142 -1.93 18.49 12.59
C GLY A 142 -2.58 18.78 11.23
N PRO A 143 -2.21 19.88 10.54
CA PRO A 143 -2.75 20.23 9.23
C PRO A 143 -2.47 19.14 8.19
N VAL A 144 -3.43 18.95 7.27
CA VAL A 144 -3.39 17.95 6.19
C VAL A 144 -2.21 18.23 5.27
N ALA A 145 -1.11 17.46 5.41
CA ALA A 145 -0.03 17.48 4.42
C ALA A 145 -0.55 16.88 3.10
N PRO A 146 -0.21 17.49 1.95
CA PRO A 146 -0.66 16.99 0.66
C PRO A 146 -0.10 15.59 0.37
N ASP A 147 -0.92 14.78 -0.28
CA ASP A 147 -0.64 13.41 -0.67
C ASP A 147 0.62 13.34 -1.57
N PRO A 148 1.71 12.64 -1.16
CA PRO A 148 2.90 12.48 -2.00
C PRO A 148 2.62 11.64 -3.25
N GLY A 149 1.50 10.91 -3.31
CA GLY A 149 1.02 10.22 -4.51
C GLY A 149 0.43 11.14 -5.58
N ASN A 150 0.27 12.45 -5.30
CA ASN A 150 -0.24 13.45 -6.24
C ASN A 150 0.84 14.46 -6.70
N ALA A 151 2.12 14.20 -6.45
CA ALA A 151 3.21 14.96 -7.06
C ALA A 151 3.40 14.54 -8.54
N GLY A 152 2.33 14.65 -9.31
CA GLY A 152 2.41 14.77 -10.76
C GLY A 152 3.25 16.00 -11.08
N ARG A 153 4.29 15.78 -11.89
CA ARG A 153 5.18 16.81 -12.43
C ARG A 153 4.42 18.07 -12.87
N SER A 154 4.48 19.13 -12.07
CA SER A 154 4.21 20.48 -12.60
C SER A 154 5.45 20.94 -13.35
N LEU A 155 5.38 20.88 -14.68
CA LEU A 155 6.24 21.66 -15.55
C LEU A 155 5.90 23.14 -15.33
N SER A 156 6.76 23.88 -14.63
CA SER A 156 6.68 25.34 -14.62
C SER A 156 7.12 25.90 -15.99
N PRO A 157 6.40 26.87 -16.58
CA PRO A 157 6.85 27.57 -17.78
C PRO A 157 8.07 28.42 -17.47
N GLY A 158 9.07 28.36 -18.35
CA GLY A 158 10.30 29.14 -18.23
C GLY A 158 10.05 30.64 -18.28
N ALA A 159 10.84 31.37 -17.48
CA ALA A 159 11.07 32.79 -17.59
C ALA A 159 12.59 33.06 -17.42
N PRO A 160 13.11 34.18 -17.94
CA PRO A 160 14.30 34.18 -18.78
C PRO A 160 15.63 34.28 -18.03
N ASP A 161 16.64 33.80 -18.74
CA ASP A 161 18.06 33.75 -18.40
C ASP A 161 18.63 35.14 -18.08
N ALA A 162 19.13 35.32 -16.85
CA ALA A 162 19.90 36.48 -16.46
C ALA A 162 20.93 36.08 -15.41
N GLY A 163 22.22 36.27 -15.75
CA GLY A 163 23.28 36.41 -14.76
C GLY A 163 24.36 35.32 -14.77
N ARG A 164 25.23 35.37 -15.78
CA ARG A 164 26.54 34.74 -15.77
C ARG A 164 27.48 35.48 -14.80
N SER A 165 28.14 34.76 -13.89
CA SER A 165 29.57 34.95 -13.55
C SER A 165 30.12 33.81 -12.66
N PRO A 166 31.45 33.53 -12.70
CA PRO A 166 31.99 32.19 -12.51
C PRO A 166 32.65 31.98 -11.13
N THR A 167 32.54 30.76 -10.60
CA THR A 167 33.41 30.28 -9.51
C THR A 167 34.72 29.69 -10.06
N PRO A 168 35.89 30.04 -9.49
CA PRO A 168 37.17 29.51 -9.94
C PRO A 168 37.53 28.17 -9.29
N GLY A 169 38.06 27.26 -10.11
CA GLY A 169 39.22 26.42 -9.78
C GLY A 169 39.01 25.15 -8.95
N ARG A 170 39.05 24.00 -9.62
CA ARG A 170 39.60 22.75 -9.05
C ARG A 170 40.56 22.14 -10.08
N PRO A 171 41.83 21.88 -9.74
CA PRO A 171 42.80 21.28 -10.67
C PRO A 171 42.52 19.78 -10.93
N PRO A 172 43.00 19.24 -12.06
CA PRO A 172 42.62 17.91 -12.55
C PRO A 172 43.25 16.75 -11.78
N ALA A 173 42.57 15.60 -11.82
CA ALA A 173 43.00 14.33 -11.27
C ALA A 173 44.17 13.73 -12.08
N GLY A 174 45.19 13.24 -11.37
CA GLY A 174 46.27 12.41 -11.92
C GLY A 174 45.86 10.94 -12.09
N PRO A 175 46.63 10.16 -12.87
CA PRO A 175 46.19 8.88 -13.43
C PRO A 175 46.25 7.74 -12.41
N GLY A 176 45.28 6.83 -12.50
CA GLY A 176 45.22 5.62 -11.70
C GLY A 176 46.20 4.54 -12.16
N PRO A 177 46.49 3.53 -11.32
CA PRO A 177 47.05 2.26 -11.77
C PRO A 177 45.97 1.16 -11.81
N GLN A 178 46.07 0.34 -12.87
CA GLN A 178 45.30 -0.88 -13.14
C GLN A 178 46.06 -2.13 -12.58
N PRO A 179 45.54 -3.37 -12.72
CA PRO A 179 45.18 -4.24 -11.61
C PRO A 179 46.19 -5.36 -11.32
N SER A 180 46.10 -5.96 -10.13
CA SER A 180 46.67 -7.29 -9.86
C SER A 180 45.61 -8.16 -9.19
N GLY A 181 45.26 -9.25 -9.87
CA GLY A 181 44.28 -10.21 -9.40
C GLY A 181 44.85 -11.27 -8.46
N LYS A 182 43.94 -11.95 -7.75
CA LYS A 182 43.83 -13.42 -7.66
C LYS A 182 42.69 -13.79 -6.71
N GLY A 183 41.79 -14.65 -7.21
CA GLY A 183 41.39 -15.86 -6.49
C GLY A 183 40.15 -15.83 -5.61
N SER A 184 39.14 -16.57 -6.09
CA SER A 184 38.41 -17.60 -5.34
C SER A 184 37.02 -17.25 -4.77
N THR A 185 36.03 -17.92 -5.37
CA THR A 185 34.92 -18.68 -4.75
C THR A 185 33.84 -17.95 -3.95
N GLY A 186 32.58 -18.23 -4.30
CA GLY A 186 31.54 -18.51 -3.30
C GLY A 186 30.21 -17.79 -3.50
N ASP A 187 29.25 -18.55 -4.01
CA ASP A 187 27.81 -18.51 -3.74
C ASP A 187 26.99 -17.21 -3.80
N ALA A 188 26.03 -17.25 -4.74
CA ALA A 188 24.76 -16.57 -4.61
C ALA A 188 23.84 -17.29 -3.60
N PRO A 189 23.04 -16.55 -2.84
CA PRO A 189 21.71 -16.99 -2.45
C PRO A 189 20.70 -15.94 -2.97
N GLY A 190 19.75 -16.29 -3.84
CA GLY A 190 18.78 -17.34 -3.60
C GLY A 190 17.53 -16.66 -3.05
N GLU A 191 16.60 -16.33 -3.94
CA GLU A 191 15.25 -15.86 -3.61
C GLU A 191 14.63 -16.78 -2.57
N ARG A 192 14.24 -16.22 -1.43
CA ARG A 192 13.30 -16.86 -0.52
C ARG A 192 11.95 -16.18 -0.63
N ARG A 193 11.12 -16.84 -1.41
CA ARG A 193 9.66 -16.73 -1.44
C ARG A 193 9.12 -17.09 -0.05
N ILE A 194 8.39 -16.17 0.57
CA ILE A 194 7.26 -16.44 1.47
C ILE A 194 6.15 -15.51 1.00
#